data_AF-A0A1I5FFE2-F1
#
_entry.id   AF-A0A1I5FFE2-F1
#
_cell.length_a   1.000
_cell.length_b   1.000
_cell.length_c   1.000
_cell.angle_alpha   90.00
_cell.angle_beta   90.00
_cell.angle_gamma   90.00
#
_symmetry.space_group_name_H-M   'P 1'
#
loop_
_entity.id
_entity.type
_entity.pdbx_description
1 polymer ?
#
loop_
_entity_poly.entity_id
_entity_poly.type
_entity_poly.pdbx_seq_one_letter_code
_entity_poly.pdbx_strand_id
1 'polypeptide(L)'
;MSETRFNIVFDGGLMPGVDTTTAKLNLAELFKSDVSAIERLFTGRKVALKSNLSQSEAQQYLEALNKSGIDARIEAEPVVQLNLGEVQEAPRQPSGRHPDSIVEPVSPYAPPRAEVGEALAEYGTLKPFSFDGRIGRLRYLAWTMVLTLALLPLVGIGFWLSTAWLLASDSVAGLIVGGLLAAVVVLAFAFVSIQFNVQRLHDLGWSGWLWLINLVPFVGSIFPFILIIAPGNTGANQYGPPPPRNTTAVKLLASLWLVMIVLIFMATFAGIFGALQEDYDSSSLSSYESSEYSNEASEEPAVEAAEPASPSVDYEEEEQ
;
A
#
# COMPACT_ATOMS: atom_id res chain seq x y z
N MET A 1 -38.27 1.43 25.20
CA MET A 1 -38.68 2.15 26.42
C MET A 1 -37.42 2.51 27.17
N SER A 2 -36.93 3.75 27.08
CA SER A 2 -35.77 4.20 27.85
C SER A 2 -36.18 4.33 29.31
N GLU A 3 -35.73 3.41 30.16
CA GLU A 3 -35.99 3.48 31.60
C GLU A 3 -35.32 4.73 32.17
N THR A 4 -36.10 5.59 32.82
CA THR A 4 -35.58 6.77 33.53
C THR A 4 -34.66 6.29 34.66
N ARG A 5 -33.40 6.71 34.62
CA ARG A 5 -32.39 6.41 35.65
C ARG A 5 -32.29 7.57 36.63
N PHE A 6 -32.05 7.24 37.90
CA PHE A 6 -32.04 8.21 39.00
C PHE A 6 -30.69 8.19 39.71
N ASN A 7 -30.28 9.37 40.20
CA ASN A 7 -29.08 9.58 40.99
C ASN A 7 -29.47 10.06 42.39
N ILE A 8 -28.77 9.58 43.41
CA ILE A 8 -28.93 10.04 44.80
C ILE A 8 -27.82 11.02 45.11
N VAL A 9 -28.22 12.23 45.47
CA VAL A 9 -27.34 13.38 45.67
C VAL A 9 -27.38 13.80 47.13
N PHE A 10 -26.22 14.15 47.66
CA PHE A 10 -26.02 14.62 49.01
C PHE A 10 -25.29 15.97 48.99
N ASP A 11 -25.79 16.94 49.73
CA ASP A 11 -25.28 18.33 49.74
C ASP A 11 -24.66 18.74 51.09
N GLY A 12 -24.52 17.80 52.04
CA GLY A 12 -24.03 18.09 53.39
C GLY A 12 -25.15 18.31 54.42
N GLY A 13 -26.43 18.27 54.04
CA GLY A 13 -27.57 18.46 54.94
C GLY A 13 -27.76 17.32 55.95
N LEU A 14 -28.08 17.67 57.20
CA LEU A 14 -28.36 16.69 58.26
C LEU A 14 -29.83 16.75 58.67
N MET A 15 -30.37 15.61 59.09
CA MET A 15 -31.72 15.57 59.64
C MET A 15 -31.79 16.30 60.99
N PRO A 16 -32.92 16.95 61.33
CA PRO A 16 -33.08 17.67 62.59
C PRO A 16 -32.79 16.77 63.81
N GLY A 17 -31.85 17.18 64.67
CA GLY A 17 -31.51 16.48 65.91
C GLY A 17 -30.34 15.49 65.82
N VAL A 18 -29.65 15.38 64.67
CA VAL A 18 -28.46 14.53 64.50
C VAL A 18 -27.19 15.38 64.48
N ASP A 19 -26.22 15.04 65.33
CA ASP A 19 -24.90 15.69 65.31
C ASP A 19 -24.05 15.20 64.12
N THR A 20 -23.21 16.11 63.62
CA THR A 20 -22.28 15.87 62.51
C THR A 20 -21.37 14.66 62.73
N THR A 21 -20.93 14.43 63.97
CA THR A 21 -20.06 13.30 64.33
C THR A 21 -20.80 11.97 64.20
N THR A 22 -22.02 11.91 64.71
CA THR A 22 -22.88 10.72 64.67
C THR A 22 -23.29 10.38 63.22
N ALA A 23 -23.62 11.39 62.41
CA ALA A 23 -23.97 11.20 61.01
C ALA A 23 -22.80 10.62 60.19
N LYS A 24 -21.57 11.10 60.42
CA LYS A 24 -20.36 10.57 59.75
C LYS A 24 -20.13 9.10 60.08
N LEU A 25 -20.30 8.71 61.35
CA LEU A 25 -20.13 7.33 61.80
C LEU A 25 -21.19 6.41 61.19
N ASN A 26 -22.47 6.81 61.22
CA ASN A 26 -23.56 6.04 60.64
C ASN A 26 -23.41 5.87 59.11
N LEU A 27 -22.93 6.90 58.41
CA LEU A 27 -22.68 6.81 56.97
C LEU A 27 -21.47 5.92 56.67
N ALA A 28 -20.40 6.01 57.45
CA ALA A 28 -19.24 5.12 57.32
C ALA A 28 -19.64 3.65 57.47
N GLU A 29 -20.53 3.34 58.42
CA GLU A 29 -21.09 2.01 58.61
C GLU A 29 -21.97 1.57 57.42
N LEU A 30 -22.88 2.44 56.97
CA LEU A 30 -23.79 2.13 55.85
C LEU A 30 -23.05 1.82 54.55
N PHE A 31 -22.00 2.58 54.24
CA PHE A 31 -21.19 2.39 53.03
C PHE A 31 -20.01 1.44 53.22
N LYS A 32 -19.80 0.90 54.43
CA LYS A 32 -18.63 0.08 54.79
C LYS A 32 -17.32 0.75 54.37
N SER A 33 -17.20 2.05 54.65
CA SER A 33 -16.09 2.88 54.22
C SER A 33 -15.42 3.56 55.41
N ASP A 34 -14.18 4.02 55.23
CA ASP A 34 -13.44 4.69 56.28
C ASP A 34 -14.04 6.07 56.59
N VAL A 35 -14.06 6.45 57.87
CA VAL A 35 -14.60 7.73 58.34
C VAL A 35 -13.94 8.90 57.61
N SER A 36 -12.63 8.83 57.33
CA SER A 36 -11.89 9.85 56.57
C SER A 36 -12.30 9.98 55.10
N ALA A 37 -12.83 8.91 54.48
CA ALA A 37 -13.38 8.98 53.11
C ALA A 37 -14.73 9.69 53.12
N ILE A 38 -15.53 9.44 54.14
CA ILE A 38 -16.84 10.07 54.35
C ILE A 38 -16.71 11.56 54.64
N GLU A 39 -15.70 11.99 55.40
CA GLU A 39 -15.47 13.43 55.66
C GLU A 39 -15.30 14.27 54.38
N ARG A 40 -14.77 13.66 53.30
CA ARG A 40 -14.63 14.33 52.00
C ARG A 40 -15.97 14.58 51.29
N LEU A 41 -17.04 13.90 51.71
CA LEU A 41 -18.40 14.11 51.18
C LEU A 41 -19.10 15.28 51.86
N PHE A 42 -18.69 15.66 53.07
CA PHE A 42 -19.23 16.80 53.82
C PHE A 42 -18.54 18.13 53.43
N THR A 43 -18.34 18.36 52.15
CA THR A 43 -17.69 19.58 51.62
C THR A 43 -18.68 20.72 51.32
N GLY A 44 -19.98 20.50 51.59
CA GLY A 44 -21.07 21.44 51.30
C GLY A 44 -21.40 21.58 49.80
N ARG A 45 -20.75 20.80 48.94
CA ARG A 45 -21.04 20.71 47.50
C ARG A 45 -21.90 19.49 47.23
N LYS A 46 -22.79 19.57 46.24
CA LYS A 46 -23.58 18.43 45.78
C LYS A 46 -22.66 17.30 45.31
N VAL A 47 -22.73 16.14 45.96
CA VAL A 47 -22.00 14.92 45.58
C VAL A 47 -23.01 13.81 45.30
N ALA A 48 -22.85 13.13 44.16
CA ALA A 48 -23.62 11.93 43.85
C ALA A 48 -23.06 10.74 44.64
N LEU A 49 -23.86 10.19 45.56
CA LEU A 49 -23.48 9.01 46.35
C LEU A 49 -23.61 7.72 45.54
N LYS A 50 -24.65 7.63 44.70
CA LYS A 50 -24.88 6.49 43.80
C LYS A 50 -25.70 6.92 42.58
N SER A 51 -25.29 6.46 41.40
CA SER A 51 -25.91 6.80 40.12
C SER A 51 -26.49 5.57 39.39
N ASN A 52 -27.30 5.83 38.35
CA ASN A 52 -27.88 4.82 37.45
C ASN A 52 -28.87 3.85 38.13
N LEU A 53 -29.61 4.31 39.14
CA LEU A 53 -30.58 3.50 39.88
C LEU A 53 -31.95 3.48 39.20
N SER A 54 -32.67 2.37 39.34
CA SER A 54 -34.11 2.32 39.06
C SER A 54 -34.90 3.08 40.13
N GLN A 55 -36.16 3.44 39.85
CA GLN A 55 -36.98 4.23 40.78
C GLN A 55 -37.19 3.54 42.13
N SER A 56 -37.41 2.23 42.14
CA SER A 56 -37.61 1.44 43.36
C SER A 56 -36.32 1.32 44.19
N GLU A 57 -35.18 1.11 43.53
CA GLU A 57 -33.88 1.08 44.20
C GLU A 57 -33.53 2.45 44.78
N ALA A 58 -33.73 3.54 44.02
CA ALA A 58 -33.45 4.89 44.48
C ALA A 58 -34.23 5.24 45.77
N GLN A 59 -35.50 4.83 45.85
CA GLN A 59 -36.32 4.98 47.07
C GLN A 59 -35.76 4.18 48.25
N GLN A 60 -35.36 2.92 48.02
CA GLN A 60 -34.80 2.07 49.07
C GLN A 60 -33.50 2.64 49.66
N TYR A 61 -32.62 3.18 48.80
CA TYR A 61 -31.39 3.83 49.25
C TYR A 61 -31.67 5.16 49.97
N LEU A 62 -32.66 5.95 49.53
CA LEU A 62 -33.05 7.18 50.23
C LEU A 62 -33.58 6.88 51.65
N GLU A 63 -34.36 5.82 51.83
CA GLU A 63 -34.85 5.42 53.15
C GLU A 63 -33.70 5.01 54.08
N ALA A 64 -32.71 4.27 53.57
CA ALA A 64 -31.53 3.88 54.34
C ALA A 64 -30.67 5.09 54.73
N LEU A 65 -30.54 6.08 53.85
CA LEU A 65 -29.79 7.31 54.11
C LEU A 65 -30.49 8.21 55.13
N ASN A 66 -31.83 8.34 55.07
CA ASN A 66 -32.59 9.08 56.06
C ASN A 66 -32.48 8.45 57.46
N LYS A 67 -32.49 7.11 57.56
CA LYS A 67 -32.26 6.39 58.82
C LYS A 67 -30.86 6.63 59.40
N SER A 68 -29.88 6.89 58.55
CA SER A 68 -28.51 7.24 58.97
C SER A 68 -28.37 8.69 59.46
N GLY A 69 -29.41 9.52 59.33
CA GLY A 69 -29.48 10.89 59.85
C GLY A 69 -29.11 11.98 58.83
N ILE A 70 -29.23 11.69 57.54
CA ILE A 70 -28.68 12.51 56.45
C ILE A 70 -29.79 12.93 55.47
N ASP A 71 -29.78 14.20 55.05
CA ASP A 71 -30.72 14.77 54.06
C ASP A 71 -30.22 14.48 52.63
N ALA A 72 -30.63 13.34 52.07
CA ALA A 72 -30.31 12.95 50.70
C ALA A 72 -31.50 13.17 49.77
N ARG A 73 -31.25 13.62 48.52
CA ARG A 73 -32.29 13.91 47.53
C ARG A 73 -32.13 13.03 46.29
N ILE A 74 -33.24 12.62 45.67
CA ILE A 74 -33.24 11.92 44.39
C ILE A 74 -33.33 12.96 43.27
N GLU A 75 -32.37 12.97 42.35
CA GLU A 75 -32.40 13.75 41.12
C GLU A 75 -32.50 12.78 39.92
N ALA A 76 -33.42 13.06 38.97
CA ALA A 76 -33.51 12.29 37.73
C ALA A 76 -32.32 12.63 36.83
N GLU A 77 -31.64 11.62 36.29
CA GLU A 77 -30.53 11.85 35.38
C GLU A 77 -31.08 12.37 34.04
N PRO A 78 -30.72 13.59 33.60
CA PRO A 78 -31.10 14.03 32.27
C PRO A 78 -30.38 13.14 31.27
N VAL A 79 -31.15 12.42 30.45
CA VAL A 79 -30.61 11.60 29.36
C VAL A 79 -29.89 12.55 28.41
N VAL A 80 -28.56 12.66 28.53
CA VAL A 80 -27.74 13.37 27.57
C VAL A 80 -27.74 12.55 26.29
N GLN A 81 -28.77 12.76 25.46
CA GLN A 81 -28.73 12.36 24.06
C GLN A 81 -27.71 13.27 23.38
N LEU A 82 -26.54 12.71 23.08
CA LEU A 82 -25.61 13.28 22.12
C LEU A 82 -26.25 13.22 20.72
N ASN A 83 -27.20 14.13 20.46
CA ASN A 83 -27.76 14.35 19.15
C ASN A 83 -26.70 15.04 18.30
N LEU A 84 -26.03 14.27 17.44
CA LEU A 84 -25.11 14.76 16.42
C LEU A 84 -25.88 15.36 15.21
N GLY A 85 -26.95 16.08 15.47
CA GLY A 85 -27.97 16.44 14.48
C GLY A 85 -28.69 17.73 14.81
N GLU A 86 -27.96 18.78 15.19
CA GLU A 86 -28.48 20.15 15.15
C GLU A 86 -27.33 21.15 14.96
N VAL A 87 -26.72 21.10 13.77
CA VAL A 87 -26.15 22.33 13.20
C VAL A 87 -27.35 23.15 12.78
N GLN A 88 -27.82 24.02 13.68
CA GLN A 88 -28.75 25.08 13.34
C GLN A 88 -28.05 25.97 12.30
N GLU A 89 -28.32 25.75 11.01
CA GLU A 89 -28.05 26.75 9.99
C GLU A 89 -28.86 28.00 10.34
N ALA A 90 -28.20 28.97 10.97
CA ALA A 90 -28.75 30.30 11.15
C ALA A 90 -29.01 30.93 9.77
N PRO A 91 -30.06 31.78 9.62
CA PRO A 91 -30.43 32.33 8.33
C PRO A 91 -29.28 33.15 7.73
N ARG A 92 -28.91 32.84 6.48
CA ARG A 92 -27.97 33.65 5.70
C ARG A 92 -28.53 35.07 5.56
N GLN A 93 -27.99 36.02 6.32
CA GLN A 93 -28.13 37.44 6.02
C GLN A 93 -26.95 37.89 5.13
N PRO A 94 -27.19 38.72 4.10
CA PRO A 94 -26.15 39.17 3.20
C PRO A 94 -25.36 40.35 3.79
N SER A 95 -24.04 40.27 3.65
CA SER A 95 -23.09 41.38 3.48
C SER A 95 -23.13 42.55 4.48
N GLY A 96 -22.20 42.58 5.44
CA GLY A 96 -21.91 43.77 6.24
C GLY A 96 -20.61 43.64 7.02
N ARG A 97 -19.64 44.50 6.70
CA ARG A 97 -18.30 44.61 7.29
C ARG A 97 -18.37 44.90 8.81
N HIS A 98 -17.88 43.98 9.65
CA HIS A 98 -17.31 44.32 10.96
C HIS A 98 -16.16 43.36 11.32
N PRO A 99 -14.97 43.89 11.66
CA PRO A 99 -13.94 43.13 12.36
C PRO A 99 -14.38 43.05 13.83
N ASP A 100 -14.39 41.85 14.39
CA ASP A 100 -14.01 41.58 15.79
C ASP A 100 -14.31 40.12 16.06
N SER A 101 -13.23 39.35 16.15
CA SER A 101 -13.21 38.03 16.77
C SER A 101 -13.91 38.12 18.12
N ILE A 102 -14.97 37.33 18.32
CA ILE A 102 -15.44 37.01 19.66
C ILE A 102 -14.31 36.20 20.31
N VAL A 103 -13.43 36.91 21.01
CA VAL A 103 -12.44 36.32 21.90
C VAL A 103 -13.24 35.79 23.09
N GLU A 104 -13.51 34.48 23.12
CA GLU A 104 -13.92 33.83 24.36
C GLU A 104 -12.90 34.21 25.46
N PRO A 105 -13.34 34.60 26.66
CA PRO A 105 -12.42 34.94 27.74
C PRO A 105 -11.58 33.70 28.09
N VAL A 106 -10.30 33.73 27.75
CA VAL A 106 -9.33 32.69 28.09
C VAL A 106 -9.31 32.58 29.62
N SER A 107 -9.82 31.45 30.13
CA SER A 107 -9.79 31.16 31.56
C SER A 107 -8.34 31.25 32.09
N PRO A 108 -8.07 31.99 33.18
CA PRO A 108 -6.72 32.17 33.74
C PRO A 108 -6.01 30.87 34.17
N TYR A 109 -6.76 29.76 34.28
CA TYR A 109 -6.24 28.43 34.62
C TYR A 109 -6.33 27.44 33.45
N ALA A 110 -6.52 27.94 32.22
CA ALA A 110 -6.49 27.08 31.05
C ALA A 110 -5.07 26.50 30.88
N PRO A 111 -4.91 25.16 30.82
CA PRO A 111 -3.62 24.57 30.52
C PRO A 111 -3.15 25.07 29.13
N PRO A 112 -1.83 25.26 28.93
CA PRO A 112 -1.31 25.70 27.63
C PRO A 112 -1.75 24.70 26.57
N ARG A 113 -2.59 25.14 25.63
CA ARG A 113 -2.96 24.34 24.47
C ARG A 113 -1.74 24.34 23.55
N ALA A 114 -1.00 23.24 23.52
CA ALA A 114 -0.14 22.96 22.39
C ALA A 114 -1.06 22.77 21.17
N GLU A 115 -0.78 23.45 20.06
CA GLU A 115 -1.36 23.06 18.77
C GLU A 115 -0.77 21.69 18.41
N VAL A 116 -1.41 20.63 18.90
CA VAL A 116 -1.02 19.26 18.59
C VAL A 116 -1.51 18.95 17.19
N GLY A 117 -0.71 19.34 16.21
CA GLY A 117 -0.86 19.00 14.80
C GLY A 117 -1.95 19.80 14.10
N GLU A 118 -1.54 20.56 13.09
CA GLU A 118 -2.43 20.95 11.99
C GLU A 118 -3.12 19.67 11.50
N ALA A 119 -4.46 19.67 11.43
CA ALA A 119 -5.20 18.51 10.94
C ALA A 119 -4.77 18.24 9.49
N LEU A 120 -3.87 17.27 9.31
CA LEU A 120 -3.36 16.90 8.00
C LEU A 120 -4.55 16.56 7.11
N ALA A 121 -4.58 17.14 5.91
CA ALA A 121 -5.63 16.88 4.94
C ALA A 121 -5.81 15.37 4.74
N GLU A 122 -7.07 14.90 4.66
CA GLU A 122 -7.38 13.47 4.54
C GLU A 122 -6.68 12.83 3.33
N TYR A 123 -6.47 13.60 2.26
CA TYR A 123 -5.75 13.17 1.06
C TYR A 123 -4.76 14.23 0.56
N GLY A 124 -3.66 13.77 -0.02
CA GLY A 124 -2.66 14.61 -0.67
C GLY A 124 -3.08 15.09 -2.06
N THR A 125 -2.58 16.26 -2.44
CA THR A 125 -2.68 16.75 -3.83
C THR A 125 -1.74 15.94 -4.73
N LEU A 126 -2.22 15.57 -5.92
CA LEU A 126 -1.43 14.80 -6.87
C LEU A 126 -0.57 15.74 -7.72
N LYS A 127 0.75 15.53 -7.69
CA LYS A 127 1.73 16.26 -8.51
C LYS A 127 2.51 15.24 -9.35
N PRO A 128 1.97 14.77 -10.49
CA PRO A 128 2.58 13.66 -11.24
C PRO A 128 4.01 13.93 -11.71
N PHE A 129 4.33 15.18 -12.08
CA PHE A 129 5.64 15.58 -12.60
C PHE A 129 6.47 16.32 -11.54
N SER A 130 6.47 15.82 -10.32
CA SER A 130 7.26 16.35 -9.20
C SER A 130 7.98 15.22 -8.48
N PHE A 131 8.98 15.56 -7.66
CA PHE A 131 9.56 14.63 -6.70
C PHE A 131 8.81 14.64 -5.36
N ASP A 132 7.96 15.65 -5.14
CA ASP A 132 7.18 15.80 -3.93
C ASP A 132 5.84 15.08 -4.02
N GLY A 133 5.48 14.43 -2.91
CA GLY A 133 4.23 13.71 -2.78
C GLY A 133 4.38 12.20 -2.94
N ARG A 134 3.22 11.54 -3.05
CA ARG A 134 3.07 10.10 -2.95
C ARG A 134 2.14 9.58 -4.02
N ILE A 135 2.49 8.47 -4.65
CA ILE A 135 1.59 7.74 -5.54
C ILE A 135 1.42 6.30 -5.10
N GLY A 136 0.16 5.90 -4.97
CA GLY A 136 -0.19 4.52 -4.65
C GLY A 136 0.11 3.55 -5.80
N ARG A 137 0.27 2.26 -5.49
CA ARG A 137 0.62 1.20 -6.47
C ARG A 137 -0.20 1.19 -7.75
N LEU A 138 -1.52 1.40 -7.67
CA LEU A 138 -2.40 1.40 -8.85
C LEU A 138 -2.16 2.61 -9.76
N ARG A 139 -1.92 3.80 -9.18
CA ARG A 139 -1.57 4.99 -9.97
C ARG A 139 -0.17 4.86 -10.54
N TYR A 140 0.77 4.33 -9.77
CA TYR A 140 2.12 4.03 -10.26
C TYR A 140 2.08 3.13 -11.50
N LEU A 141 1.32 2.02 -11.45
CA LEU A 141 1.08 1.18 -12.62
C LEU A 141 0.43 1.98 -13.76
N ALA A 142 -0.70 2.67 -13.51
CA ALA A 142 -1.39 3.41 -14.56
C ALA A 142 -0.50 4.45 -15.27
N TRP A 143 0.24 5.26 -14.53
CA TRP A 143 1.11 6.30 -15.09
C TRP A 143 2.33 5.74 -15.81
N THR A 144 2.95 4.69 -15.29
CA THR A 144 4.03 3.98 -16.01
C THR A 144 3.51 3.27 -17.26
N MET A 145 2.25 2.84 -17.28
CA MET A 145 1.58 2.32 -18.49
C MET A 145 1.44 3.42 -19.54
N VAL A 146 0.92 4.60 -19.16
CA VAL A 146 0.79 5.75 -20.07
C VAL A 146 2.15 6.16 -20.62
N LEU A 147 3.17 6.21 -19.75
CA LEU A 147 4.54 6.53 -20.15
C LEU A 147 5.08 5.52 -21.18
N THR A 148 4.84 4.22 -20.94
CA THR A 148 5.29 3.14 -21.83
C THR A 148 4.57 3.17 -23.18
N LEU A 149 3.24 3.36 -23.17
CA LEU A 149 2.43 3.45 -24.38
C LEU A 149 2.75 4.70 -25.22
N ALA A 150 3.23 5.77 -24.61
CA ALA A 150 3.73 6.94 -25.33
C ALA A 150 5.15 6.71 -25.87
N LEU A 151 6.02 6.05 -25.11
CA LEU A 151 7.41 5.81 -25.50
C LEU A 151 7.56 4.81 -26.65
N LEU A 152 6.85 3.68 -26.58
CA LEU A 152 6.95 2.58 -27.57
C LEU A 152 6.74 3.03 -29.03
N PRO A 153 5.64 3.73 -29.41
CA PRO A 153 5.46 4.17 -30.78
C PRO A 153 6.49 5.23 -31.18
N LEU A 154 6.90 6.10 -30.26
CA LEU A 154 7.88 7.16 -30.56
C LEU A 154 9.26 6.56 -30.91
N VAL A 155 9.72 5.58 -30.12
CA VAL A 155 10.95 4.84 -30.41
C VAL A 155 10.78 3.95 -31.64
N GLY A 156 9.64 3.27 -31.80
CA GLY A 156 9.35 2.41 -32.94
C GLY A 156 9.35 3.16 -34.28
N ILE A 157 8.71 4.33 -34.33
CA ILE A 157 8.73 5.22 -35.51
C ILE A 157 10.14 5.72 -35.79
N GLY A 158 10.88 6.15 -34.75
CA GLY A 158 12.27 6.58 -34.90
C GLY A 158 13.16 5.48 -35.48
N PHE A 159 13.06 4.27 -34.95
CA PHE A 159 13.78 3.09 -35.44
C PHE A 159 13.39 2.74 -36.88
N TRP A 160 12.08 2.76 -37.19
CA TRP A 160 11.58 2.49 -38.54
C TRP A 160 12.09 3.51 -39.56
N LEU A 161 12.07 4.82 -39.23
CA LEU A 161 12.61 5.86 -40.10
C LEU A 161 14.13 5.71 -40.31
N SER A 162 14.85 5.36 -39.25
CA SER A 162 16.31 5.19 -39.30
C SER A 162 16.72 4.01 -40.20
N THR A 163 15.97 2.90 -40.11
CA THR A 163 16.19 1.72 -40.94
C THR A 163 15.74 1.94 -42.39
N ALA A 164 14.63 2.65 -42.62
CA ALA A 164 14.20 3.04 -43.96
C ALA A 164 15.25 3.93 -44.65
N TRP A 165 15.85 4.87 -43.92
CA TRP A 165 16.95 5.71 -44.43
C TRP A 165 18.17 4.88 -44.82
N LEU A 166 18.58 3.94 -43.96
CA LEU A 166 19.70 3.05 -44.24
C LEU A 166 19.49 2.30 -45.55
N LEU A 167 18.29 1.74 -45.76
CA LEU A 167 17.94 0.98 -46.96
C LEU A 167 17.84 1.85 -48.23
N ALA A 168 17.47 3.13 -48.10
CA ALA A 168 17.30 4.02 -49.24
C ALA A 168 18.59 4.73 -49.69
N SER A 169 19.58 4.85 -48.79
CA SER A 169 20.78 5.67 -49.02
C SER A 169 22.11 4.92 -48.87
N ASP A 170 22.06 3.64 -48.49
CA ASP A 170 23.23 2.80 -48.15
C ASP A 170 24.20 3.46 -47.15
N SER A 171 23.67 4.39 -46.34
CA SER A 171 24.45 5.19 -45.40
C SER A 171 24.01 4.93 -43.97
N VAL A 172 25.00 4.63 -43.13
CA VAL A 172 24.81 4.46 -41.68
C VAL A 172 24.48 5.77 -40.96
N ALA A 173 24.58 6.93 -41.63
CA ALA A 173 24.28 8.23 -41.03
C ALA A 173 22.86 8.30 -40.45
N GLY A 174 21.88 7.67 -41.11
CA GLY A 174 20.50 7.60 -40.61
C GLY A 174 20.37 6.87 -39.28
N LEU A 175 21.13 5.79 -39.08
CA LEU A 175 21.15 5.05 -37.81
C LEU A 175 21.81 5.87 -36.69
N ILE A 176 22.88 6.61 -36.99
CA ILE A 176 23.57 7.45 -35.99
C ILE A 176 22.65 8.58 -35.54
N VAL A 177 22.09 9.33 -36.49
CA VAL A 177 21.19 10.46 -36.19
C VAL A 177 19.93 9.98 -35.47
N GLY A 178 19.32 8.90 -35.97
CA GLY A 178 18.15 8.30 -35.36
C GLY A 178 18.42 7.75 -33.96
N GLY A 179 19.57 7.10 -33.75
CA GLY A 179 20.01 6.61 -32.45
C GLY A 179 20.22 7.73 -31.44
N LEU A 180 20.87 8.84 -31.84
CA LEU A 180 21.05 10.01 -30.99
C LEU A 180 19.71 10.66 -30.60
N LEU A 181 18.80 10.80 -31.56
CA LEU A 181 17.46 11.35 -31.31
C LEU A 181 16.66 10.43 -30.38
N ALA A 182 16.70 9.12 -30.61
CA ALA A 182 16.08 8.14 -29.73
C ALA A 182 16.67 8.19 -28.32
N ALA A 183 17.98 8.35 -28.16
CA ALA A 183 18.62 8.48 -26.86
C ALA A 183 18.11 9.72 -26.09
N VAL A 184 17.99 10.87 -26.75
CA VAL A 184 17.42 12.09 -26.14
C VAL A 184 15.98 11.86 -25.68
N VAL A 185 15.15 11.24 -26.52
CA VAL A 185 13.78 10.88 -26.17
C VAL A 185 13.74 9.94 -24.97
N VAL A 186 14.54 8.88 -24.99
CA VAL A 186 14.61 7.90 -23.90
C VAL A 186 15.05 8.57 -22.60
N LEU A 187 16.03 9.47 -22.62
CA LEU A 187 16.47 10.21 -21.44
C LEU A 187 15.37 11.13 -20.88
N ALA A 188 14.62 11.81 -21.74
CA ALA A 188 13.50 12.65 -21.30
C ALA A 188 12.40 11.81 -20.63
N PHE A 189 12.04 10.67 -21.20
CA PHE A 189 11.08 9.75 -20.61
C PHE A 189 11.61 9.07 -19.34
N ALA A 190 12.91 8.73 -19.31
CA ALA A 190 13.56 8.19 -18.12
C ALA A 190 13.48 9.20 -16.96
N PHE A 191 13.71 10.49 -17.20
CA PHE A 191 13.56 11.52 -16.18
C PHE A 191 12.15 11.56 -15.56
N VAL A 192 11.10 11.40 -16.37
CA VAL A 192 9.71 11.30 -15.88
C VAL A 192 9.48 9.97 -15.14
N SER A 193 10.01 8.86 -15.65
CA SER A 193 9.95 7.56 -14.97
C SER A 193 10.57 7.61 -13.57
N ILE A 194 11.71 8.28 -13.41
CA ILE A 194 12.39 8.46 -12.12
C ILE A 194 11.47 9.19 -11.14
N GLN A 195 10.78 10.25 -11.57
CA GLN A 195 9.83 10.98 -10.72
C GLN A 195 8.72 10.07 -10.17
N PHE A 196 8.12 9.22 -11.03
CA PHE A 196 7.11 8.26 -10.60
C PHE A 196 7.67 7.23 -9.61
N ASN A 197 8.88 6.72 -9.85
CA ASN A 197 9.51 5.77 -8.94
C ASN A 197 9.82 6.40 -7.58
N VAL A 198 10.32 7.64 -7.56
CA VAL A 198 10.58 8.39 -6.33
C VAL A 198 9.30 8.61 -5.53
N GLN A 199 8.22 9.10 -6.16
CA GLN A 199 6.94 9.26 -5.47
C GLN A 199 6.35 7.92 -4.98
N ARG A 200 6.65 6.81 -5.67
CA ARG A 200 6.24 5.48 -5.23
C ARG A 200 7.04 5.00 -4.01
N LEU A 201 8.35 5.29 -3.98
CA LEU A 201 9.20 5.05 -2.81
C LEU A 201 8.72 5.87 -1.61
N HIS A 202 8.36 7.13 -1.84
CA HIS A 202 7.76 7.99 -0.81
C HIS A 202 6.44 7.43 -0.28
N ASP A 203 5.63 6.76 -1.12
CA ASP A 203 4.41 6.11 -0.66
C ASP A 203 4.67 4.89 0.25
N LEU A 204 5.80 4.20 0.05
CA LEU A 204 6.30 3.15 0.94
C LEU A 204 6.95 3.71 2.22
N GLY A 205 7.14 5.03 2.29
CA GLY A 205 7.87 5.69 3.38
C GLY A 205 9.40 5.58 3.25
N TRP A 206 9.91 5.21 2.08
CA TRP A 206 11.34 5.07 1.80
C TRP A 206 11.91 6.29 1.10
N SER A 207 13.23 6.45 1.16
CA SER A 207 13.95 7.51 0.46
C SER A 207 13.93 7.30 -1.05
N GLY A 208 13.71 8.39 -1.81
CA GLY A 208 13.81 8.40 -3.27
C GLY A 208 15.17 7.95 -3.80
N TRP A 209 16.24 8.10 -3.01
CA TRP A 209 17.58 7.62 -3.36
C TRP A 209 17.66 6.11 -3.60
N LEU A 210 16.76 5.32 -3.02
CA LEU A 210 16.70 3.88 -3.29
C LEU A 210 16.39 3.56 -4.75
N TRP A 211 15.92 4.52 -5.54
CA TRP A 211 15.79 4.35 -7.00
C TRP A 211 17.12 3.94 -7.66
N LEU A 212 18.27 4.37 -7.12
CA LEU A 212 19.59 4.01 -7.65
C LEU A 212 19.88 2.49 -7.61
N ILE A 213 19.14 1.71 -6.81
CA ILE A 213 19.25 0.24 -6.79
C ILE A 213 18.96 -0.36 -8.18
N ASN A 214 18.14 0.31 -9.01
CA ASN A 214 17.88 -0.12 -10.38
C ASN A 214 19.15 -0.15 -11.26
N LEU A 215 20.21 0.55 -10.86
CA LEU A 215 21.50 0.57 -11.59
C LEU A 215 22.40 -0.62 -11.22
N VAL A 216 22.06 -1.39 -10.18
CA VAL A 216 22.83 -2.57 -9.76
C VAL A 216 22.30 -3.78 -10.54
N PRO A 217 23.15 -4.50 -11.30
CA PRO A 217 22.73 -5.72 -12.01
C PRO A 217 22.13 -6.76 -11.07
N PHE A 218 21.17 -7.55 -11.57
CA PHE A 218 20.41 -8.60 -10.84
C PHE A 218 19.52 -8.11 -9.69
N VAL A 219 20.05 -7.28 -8.78
CA VAL A 219 19.26 -6.68 -7.69
C VAL A 219 18.27 -5.67 -8.25
N GLY A 220 18.74 -4.80 -9.15
CA GLY A 220 17.94 -3.80 -9.84
C GLY A 220 16.84 -4.40 -10.71
N SER A 221 17.00 -5.64 -11.21
CA SER A 221 15.91 -6.32 -11.94
C SER A 221 14.77 -6.78 -11.04
N ILE A 222 15.03 -7.10 -9.77
CA ILE A 222 13.99 -7.54 -8.83
C ILE A 222 13.27 -6.35 -8.18
N PHE A 223 13.97 -5.23 -7.99
CA PHE A 223 13.47 -4.08 -7.26
C PHE A 223 12.15 -3.47 -7.78
N PRO A 224 11.92 -3.28 -9.11
CA PRO A 224 10.65 -2.81 -9.64
C PRO A 224 9.44 -3.68 -9.24
N PHE A 225 9.62 -4.99 -9.14
CA PHE A 225 8.55 -5.90 -8.72
C PHE A 225 8.13 -5.64 -7.27
N ILE A 226 9.09 -5.31 -6.40
CA ILE A 226 8.80 -4.89 -5.03
C ILE A 226 7.93 -3.63 -5.03
N LEU A 227 8.25 -2.63 -5.87
CA LEU A 227 7.46 -1.39 -5.96
C LEU A 227 6.02 -1.62 -6.43
N ILE A 228 5.80 -2.63 -7.27
CA ILE A 228 4.47 -3.00 -7.77
C ILE A 228 3.65 -3.72 -6.69
N ILE A 229 4.28 -4.64 -5.94
CA ILE A 229 3.58 -5.55 -5.01
C ILE A 229 3.40 -4.94 -3.61
N ALA A 230 4.43 -4.27 -3.08
CA ALA A 230 4.46 -3.83 -1.69
C ALA A 230 3.31 -2.85 -1.37
N PRO A 231 2.59 -2.98 -0.25
CA PRO A 231 1.58 -2.00 0.14
C PRO A 231 2.25 -0.68 0.59
N GLY A 232 1.66 0.46 0.22
CA GLY A 232 2.07 1.76 0.74
C GLY A 232 1.45 2.08 2.10
N ASN A 233 1.90 3.15 2.74
CA ASN A 233 1.41 3.56 4.05
C ASN A 233 -0.04 4.08 3.99
N THR A 234 -0.91 3.59 4.87
CA THR A 234 -2.34 3.99 4.90
C THR A 234 -2.56 5.35 5.55
N GLY A 235 -1.72 5.73 6.52
CA GLY A 235 -1.73 7.03 7.17
C GLY A 235 -0.83 8.07 6.48
N ALA A 236 -0.77 9.25 7.07
CA ALA A 236 0.24 10.25 6.71
C ALA A 236 1.64 9.72 7.03
N ASN A 237 2.60 10.03 6.18
CA ASN A 237 4.02 9.77 6.41
C ASN A 237 4.83 11.06 6.20
N GLN A 238 6.16 10.99 6.31
CA GLN A 238 7.05 12.16 6.15
C GLN A 238 6.94 12.87 4.79
N TYR A 239 6.38 12.22 3.77
CA TYR A 239 6.17 12.75 2.42
C TYR A 239 4.75 13.27 2.20
N GLY A 240 3.90 13.24 3.23
CA GLY A 240 2.57 13.82 3.23
C GLY A 240 1.43 12.81 3.45
N PRO A 241 0.19 13.31 3.36
CA PRO A 241 -1.02 12.49 3.52
C PRO A 241 -1.17 11.43 2.42
N PRO A 242 -2.01 10.41 2.64
CA PRO A 242 -2.18 9.32 1.67
C PRO A 242 -2.77 9.83 0.33
N PRO A 243 -2.49 9.13 -0.78
CA PRO A 243 -3.01 9.51 -2.09
C PRO A 243 -4.53 9.32 -2.17
N PRO A 244 -5.24 10.16 -2.96
CA PRO A 244 -6.68 10.11 -3.08
C PRO A 244 -7.17 8.82 -3.78
N ARG A 245 -8.42 8.46 -3.50
CA ARG A 245 -9.10 7.26 -4.02
C ARG A 245 -8.97 7.15 -5.55
N ASN A 246 -8.72 5.95 -6.04
CA ASN A 246 -8.46 5.69 -7.46
C ASN A 246 -9.75 5.66 -8.29
N THR A 247 -9.72 6.31 -9.46
CA THR A 247 -10.81 6.29 -10.44
C THR A 247 -10.85 4.97 -11.21
N THR A 248 -11.95 4.72 -11.93
CA THR A 248 -12.09 3.53 -12.80
C THR A 248 -11.04 3.51 -13.91
N ALA A 249 -10.76 4.66 -14.52
CA ALA A 249 -9.71 4.80 -15.54
C ALA A 249 -8.33 4.36 -15.04
N VAL A 250 -7.95 4.73 -13.82
CA VAL A 250 -6.70 4.28 -13.18
C VAL A 250 -6.67 2.77 -13.02
N LYS A 251 -7.80 2.16 -12.62
CA LYS A 251 -7.89 0.70 -12.48
C LYS A 251 -7.74 -0.01 -13.84
N LEU A 252 -8.38 0.51 -14.89
CA LEU A 252 -8.27 -0.03 -16.24
C LEU A 252 -6.83 0.05 -16.77
N LEU A 253 -6.19 1.21 -16.66
CA LEU A 253 -4.78 1.37 -17.05
C LEU A 253 -3.84 0.47 -16.23
N ALA A 254 -4.10 0.30 -14.93
CA ALA A 254 -3.33 -0.62 -14.10
C ALA A 254 -3.54 -2.08 -14.50
N SER A 255 -4.76 -2.49 -14.89
CA SER A 255 -5.02 -3.84 -15.39
C SER A 255 -4.36 -4.11 -16.75
N LEU A 256 -4.21 -3.09 -17.59
CA LEU A 256 -3.51 -3.21 -18.87
C LEU A 256 -2.04 -3.60 -18.69
N TRP A 257 -1.40 -3.14 -17.61
CA TRP A 257 -0.05 -3.58 -17.24
C TRP A 257 0.04 -5.09 -17.04
N LEU A 258 -0.94 -5.70 -16.38
CA LEU A 258 -0.97 -7.15 -16.17
C LEU A 258 -1.14 -7.91 -17.49
N VAL A 259 -2.03 -7.42 -18.36
CA VAL A 259 -2.20 -7.98 -19.71
C VAL A 259 -0.89 -7.90 -20.48
N MET A 260 -0.19 -6.76 -20.42
CA MET A 260 1.10 -6.60 -21.09
C MET A 260 2.16 -7.57 -20.56
N ILE A 261 2.24 -7.78 -19.24
CA ILE A 261 3.16 -8.77 -18.65
C ILE A 261 2.87 -10.17 -19.19
N VAL A 262 1.59 -10.57 -19.25
CA VAL A 262 1.20 -11.88 -19.80
C VAL A 262 1.60 -12.01 -21.28
N LEU A 263 1.40 -10.95 -22.08
CA LEU A 263 1.80 -10.94 -23.49
C LEU A 263 3.32 -11.03 -23.65
N ILE A 264 4.10 -10.34 -22.82
CA ILE A 264 5.57 -10.42 -22.83
C ILE A 264 6.02 -11.84 -22.47
N PHE A 265 5.43 -12.46 -21.44
CA PHE A 265 5.72 -13.85 -21.08
C PHE A 265 5.39 -14.82 -22.21
N MET A 266 4.26 -14.64 -22.90
CA MET A 266 3.87 -15.49 -24.03
C MET A 266 4.82 -15.33 -25.22
N ALA A 267 5.18 -14.09 -25.57
CA ALA A 267 6.10 -13.81 -26.68
C ALA A 267 7.52 -14.33 -26.40
N THR A 268 8.02 -14.13 -25.17
CA THR A 268 9.33 -14.65 -24.76
C THR A 268 9.35 -16.17 -24.72
N PHE A 269 8.32 -16.82 -24.18
CA PHE A 269 8.19 -18.27 -24.18
C PHE A 269 8.14 -18.83 -25.61
N ALA A 270 7.35 -18.23 -26.49
CA ALA A 270 7.27 -18.65 -27.89
C ALA A 270 8.62 -18.48 -28.62
N GLY A 271 9.34 -17.39 -28.36
CA GLY A 271 10.67 -17.16 -28.94
C GLY A 271 11.72 -18.16 -28.44
N ILE A 272 11.76 -18.43 -27.13
CA ILE A 272 12.66 -19.45 -26.55
C ILE A 272 12.31 -20.85 -27.09
N PHE A 273 11.03 -21.19 -27.12
CA PHE A 273 10.57 -22.48 -27.64
C PHE A 273 10.92 -22.66 -29.13
N GLY A 274 10.72 -21.61 -29.94
CA GLY A 274 11.11 -21.61 -31.35
C GLY A 274 12.62 -21.82 -31.54
N ALA A 275 13.45 -21.14 -30.74
CA ALA A 275 14.91 -21.33 -30.80
C ALA A 275 15.33 -22.76 -30.40
N LEU A 276 14.71 -23.33 -29.35
CA LEU A 276 14.98 -24.72 -28.96
C LEU A 276 14.53 -25.74 -30.01
N GLN A 277 13.44 -25.45 -30.73
CA GLN A 277 12.97 -26.27 -31.83
C GLN A 277 13.99 -26.27 -32.99
N GLU A 278 14.48 -25.09 -33.37
CA GLU A 278 15.48 -24.93 -34.45
C GLU A 278 16.84 -25.59 -34.10
N ASP A 279 17.28 -25.45 -32.85
CA ASP A 279 18.48 -26.13 -32.33
C ASP A 279 18.32 -27.66 -32.32
N TYR A 280 17.13 -28.15 -31.95
CA TYR A 280 16.81 -29.58 -31.97
C TYR A 280 16.80 -30.14 -33.40
N ASP A 281 16.13 -29.45 -34.33
CA ASP A 281 16.02 -29.87 -35.72
C ASP A 281 17.39 -29.88 -36.40
N SER A 282 18.21 -28.83 -36.21
CA SER A 282 19.58 -28.75 -36.76
C SER A 282 20.53 -29.80 -36.18
N SER A 283 20.48 -30.04 -34.86
CA SER A 283 21.27 -31.09 -34.20
C SER A 283 20.89 -32.48 -34.71
N SER A 284 19.59 -32.74 -34.89
CA SER A 284 19.09 -34.00 -35.41
C SER A 284 19.59 -34.25 -36.84
N LEU A 285 19.50 -33.24 -37.73
CA LEU A 285 19.99 -33.35 -39.11
C LEU A 285 21.50 -33.61 -39.17
N SER A 286 22.31 -32.91 -38.37
CA SER A 286 23.77 -33.15 -38.35
C SER A 286 24.13 -34.56 -37.86
N SER A 287 23.33 -35.13 -36.94
CA SER A 287 23.55 -36.47 -36.41
C SER A 287 23.22 -37.57 -37.44
N TYR A 288 22.19 -37.35 -38.28
CA TYR A 288 21.90 -38.24 -39.40
C TYR A 288 23.00 -38.16 -40.47
N GLU A 289 23.40 -36.96 -40.86
CA GLU A 289 24.44 -36.75 -41.88
C GLU A 289 25.80 -37.33 -41.44
N SER A 290 26.17 -37.15 -40.17
CA SER A 290 27.39 -37.75 -39.59
C SER A 290 27.32 -39.29 -39.52
N SER A 291 26.14 -39.87 -39.25
CA SER A 291 25.94 -41.33 -39.23
C SER A 291 26.02 -41.96 -40.64
N GLU A 292 25.71 -41.20 -41.68
CA GLU A 292 25.80 -41.63 -43.07
C GLU A 292 27.26 -41.69 -43.53
N TYR A 293 28.04 -40.64 -43.25
CA TYR A 293 29.49 -40.61 -43.54
C TYR A 293 30.31 -41.63 -42.72
N SER A 294 29.89 -41.95 -41.50
CA SER A 294 30.61 -42.93 -40.66
C SER A 294 30.29 -44.39 -41.02
N ASN A 295 29.10 -44.68 -41.54
CA ASN A 295 28.78 -46.02 -42.06
C ASN A 295 29.51 -46.31 -43.38
N GLU A 296 29.67 -45.30 -44.25
CA GLU A 296 30.31 -45.46 -45.56
C GLU A 296 31.84 -45.66 -45.46
N ALA A 297 32.47 -45.22 -44.36
CA ALA A 297 33.89 -45.48 -44.09
C ALA A 297 34.18 -46.87 -43.50
N SER A 298 33.15 -47.65 -43.14
CA SER A 298 33.28 -48.98 -42.51
C SER A 298 33.02 -50.17 -43.44
N GLU A 299 32.69 -49.94 -44.71
CA GLU A 299 32.57 -51.00 -45.72
C GLU A 299 33.92 -51.27 -46.43
N GLU A 300 34.84 -51.97 -45.76
CA GLU A 300 35.82 -52.80 -46.48
C GLU A 300 35.14 -54.13 -46.89
N PRO A 301 35.26 -54.60 -48.15
CA PRO A 301 34.52 -55.77 -48.58
C PRO A 301 35.19 -57.04 -48.03
N ALA A 302 34.45 -57.75 -47.19
CA ALA A 302 34.80 -59.09 -46.74
C ALA A 302 34.12 -60.16 -47.63
N VAL A 303 34.98 -61.03 -48.19
CA VAL A 303 34.77 -62.45 -48.54
C VAL A 303 34.14 -62.80 -49.90
N GLU A 304 34.95 -63.40 -50.78
CA GLU A 304 34.53 -64.35 -51.83
C GLU A 304 35.06 -65.75 -51.46
N ALA A 305 34.19 -66.77 -51.39
CA ALA A 305 34.49 -68.11 -50.89
C ALA A 305 34.10 -69.24 -51.88
N ALA A 306 35.07 -70.13 -52.16
CA ALA A 306 35.02 -71.56 -52.55
C ALA A 306 34.40 -71.95 -53.92
N GLU A 307 34.83 -72.95 -54.72
CA GLU A 307 35.84 -74.04 -54.82
C GLU A 307 35.58 -74.76 -56.20
N PRO A 308 36.24 -75.87 -56.69
CA PRO A 308 37.44 -76.63 -56.30
C PRO A 308 38.44 -76.94 -57.47
N ALA A 309 39.47 -77.73 -57.15
CA ALA A 309 40.75 -77.99 -57.82
C ALA A 309 40.80 -78.72 -59.20
N SER A 310 41.94 -78.58 -59.90
CA SER A 310 42.80 -79.68 -60.46
C SER A 310 43.98 -79.11 -61.29
N PRO A 311 45.05 -79.88 -61.61
CA PRO A 311 45.95 -80.64 -60.74
C PRO A 311 47.44 -80.20 -60.89
N SER A 312 48.29 -80.80 -60.06
CA SER A 312 49.75 -80.70 -59.96
C SER A 312 50.54 -80.83 -61.28
N VAL A 313 51.61 -80.03 -61.43
CA VAL A 313 52.74 -80.37 -62.33
C VAL A 313 54.04 -80.26 -61.54
N ASP A 314 54.73 -81.39 -61.52
CA ASP A 314 56.04 -81.70 -60.94
C ASP A 314 57.17 -80.83 -61.51
N TYR A 315 58.23 -80.71 -60.70
CA TYR A 315 59.56 -80.32 -61.15
C TYR A 315 60.27 -81.53 -61.74
N GLU A 316 60.74 -81.46 -62.99
CA GLU A 316 61.90 -82.23 -63.45
C GLU A 316 62.77 -81.39 -64.41
N GLU A 317 64.07 -81.57 -64.23
CA GLU A 317 65.22 -81.08 -65.00
C GLU A 317 65.15 -81.43 -66.49
N GLU A 318 65.76 -80.61 -67.35
CA GLU A 318 66.75 -81.12 -68.34
C GLU A 318 67.56 -79.98 -69.01
N GLU A 319 68.79 -80.35 -69.33
CA GLU A 319 69.97 -79.55 -69.70
C GLU A 319 69.92 -78.90 -71.10
N GLN A 320 70.60 -77.74 -71.23
CA GLN A 320 71.68 -77.50 -72.20
C GLN A 320 72.37 -76.15 -72.00
#